data_AF-A0A9X8YNV6-F1
#
_entry.id   AF-A0A9X8YNV6-F1
#
_cell.length_a   1.000
_cell.length_b   1.000
_cell.length_c   1.000
_cell.angle_alpha   90.00
_cell.angle_beta   90.00
_cell.angle_gamma   90.00
#
_symmetry.space_group_name_H-M   'P 1'
#
loop_
_entity.id
_entity.type
_entity.pdbx_description
1 polymer ?
#
loop_
_entity_poly.entity_id
_entity_poly.type
_entity_poly.pdbx_seq_one_letter_code
_entity_poly.pdbx_strand_id
1 'polypeptide(L)'
;RSAVVGLGKNLGNWGAVSFDMSYSDTNLVNGDDKQGESFRFLYSKSLNDWGTEFRIAGYRYSTSGYYDFSDAVAERERYENGYYRNDYYDQNDRNLGVPDWAESRRRSYYTSRFNNKRQRVELSVNQRIAGNSTLYANLSNQSYWGGSGEDRTVQTGFNSSYKNISYGV
;
A
#
# COMPACT_ATOMS: atom_id res chain seq x y z
N ARG A 1 -16.45 -10.46 11.35
CA ARG A 1 -15.62 -10.66 12.56
C ARG A 1 -14.16 -10.70 12.16
N SER A 2 -13.25 -10.26 13.01
CA SER A 2 -11.80 -10.36 12.73
C SER A 2 -10.99 -10.60 14.00
N ALA A 3 -9.84 -11.23 13.83
CA ALA A 3 -8.88 -11.47 14.89
C ALA A 3 -7.46 -11.28 14.34
N VAL A 4 -6.52 -10.86 15.17
CA VAL A 4 -5.12 -10.71 14.80
C VAL A 4 -4.22 -11.21 15.92
N VAL A 5 -3.15 -11.90 15.54
CA VAL A 5 -2.07 -12.32 16.44
C VAL A 5 -0.75 -11.87 15.83
N GLY A 6 0.19 -11.46 16.66
CA GLY A 6 1.46 -10.93 16.18
C GLY A 6 2.58 -11.15 17.18
N LEU A 7 3.80 -11.30 16.65
CA LEU A 7 5.01 -11.41 17.42
C LEU A 7 6.12 -10.56 16.82
N GLY A 8 6.92 -9.92 17.68
CA GLY A 8 8.05 -9.10 17.29
C GLY A 8 9.26 -9.40 18.16
N LYS A 9 10.44 -9.35 17.55
CA LYS A 9 11.72 -9.54 18.25
C LYS A 9 12.71 -8.46 17.86
N ASN A 10 13.25 -7.80 18.87
CA ASN A 10 14.43 -6.97 18.72
C ASN A 10 15.67 -7.88 18.65
N LEU A 11 16.45 -7.76 17.58
CA LEU A 11 17.66 -8.53 17.30
C LEU A 11 18.94 -7.72 17.59
N GLY A 12 18.82 -6.59 18.29
CA GLY A 12 19.93 -5.68 18.60
C GLY A 12 20.52 -5.07 17.33
N ASN A 13 21.82 -5.25 17.12
CA ASN A 13 22.56 -4.68 15.98
C ASN A 13 22.07 -5.19 14.60
N TRP A 14 21.26 -6.24 14.57
CA TRP A 14 20.68 -6.79 13.34
C TRP A 14 19.32 -6.16 12.99
N GLY A 15 18.79 -5.29 13.85
CA GLY A 15 17.49 -4.63 13.67
C GLY A 15 16.37 -5.29 14.49
N ALA A 16 15.14 -5.11 14.06
CA ALA A 16 13.96 -5.75 14.64
C ALA A 16 13.09 -6.34 13.53
N VAL A 17 12.52 -7.51 13.82
CA VAL A 17 11.57 -8.20 12.94
C VAL A 17 10.21 -8.32 13.64
N SER A 18 9.14 -8.24 12.88
CA SER A 18 7.81 -8.65 13.34
C SER A 18 7.07 -9.45 12.28
N PHE A 19 6.17 -10.29 12.77
CA PHE A 19 5.25 -11.07 11.96
C PHE A 19 3.87 -11.04 12.60
N ASP A 20 2.86 -10.73 11.79
CA ASP A 20 1.47 -10.67 12.22
C ASP A 20 0.58 -11.50 11.27
N MET A 21 -0.37 -12.23 11.84
CA MET A 21 -1.41 -12.98 11.13
C MET A 21 -2.78 -12.45 11.54
N SER A 22 -3.56 -12.00 10.57
CA SER A 22 -4.94 -11.54 10.75
C SER A 22 -5.90 -12.50 10.07
N TYR A 23 -7.02 -12.78 10.70
CA TYR A 23 -8.14 -13.55 10.14
C TYR A 23 -9.37 -12.66 10.07
N SER A 24 -10.16 -12.82 9.01
CA SER A 24 -11.43 -12.13 8.81
C SER A 24 -12.50 -13.11 8.34
N ASP A 25 -13.72 -12.91 8.85
CA ASP A 25 -14.97 -13.54 8.43
C ASP A 25 -15.97 -12.41 8.14
N THR A 26 -16.34 -12.21 6.88
CA THR A 26 -17.07 -11.02 6.42
C THR A 26 -18.28 -11.43 5.61
N ASN A 27 -19.45 -10.92 6.01
CA ASN A 27 -20.68 -11.00 5.23
C ASN A 27 -20.69 -9.84 4.22
N LEU A 28 -20.64 -10.16 2.93
CA LEU A 28 -20.69 -9.18 1.84
C LEU A 28 -22.13 -8.70 1.59
N VAL A 29 -22.30 -7.58 0.89
CA VAL A 29 -23.64 -7.03 0.59
C VAL A 29 -24.44 -7.94 -0.34
N ASN A 30 -23.77 -8.68 -1.21
CA ASN A 30 -24.41 -9.68 -2.07
C ASN A 30 -24.90 -10.94 -1.30
N GLY A 31 -24.69 -11.02 0.01
CA GLY A 31 -25.09 -12.14 0.86
C GLY A 31 -24.06 -13.27 0.97
N ASP A 32 -22.89 -13.15 0.32
CA ASP A 32 -21.81 -14.13 0.45
C ASP A 32 -21.06 -13.97 1.78
N ASP A 33 -20.70 -15.10 2.38
CA ASP A 33 -19.75 -15.15 3.48
C ASP A 33 -18.34 -15.40 2.94
N LYS A 34 -17.39 -14.53 3.29
CA LYS A 34 -15.97 -14.66 2.91
C LYS A 34 -15.10 -14.77 4.13
N GLN A 35 -14.22 -15.77 4.09
CA GLN A 35 -13.20 -15.99 5.10
C GLN A 35 -11.83 -15.92 4.46
N GLY A 36 -10.88 -15.35 5.19
CA GLY A 36 -9.51 -15.30 4.73
C GLY A 36 -8.55 -14.77 5.76
N GLU A 37 -7.28 -14.75 5.36
CA GLU A 37 -6.13 -14.50 6.19
C GLU A 37 -5.22 -13.47 5.54
N SER A 38 -4.59 -12.66 6.38
CA SER A 38 -3.52 -11.74 5.99
C SER A 38 -2.29 -11.99 6.82
N PHE A 39 -1.15 -12.07 6.15
CA PHE A 39 0.17 -12.25 6.75
C PHE A 39 0.98 -10.99 6.49
N ARG A 40 1.60 -10.45 7.53
CA ARG A 40 2.48 -9.29 7.45
C ARG A 40 3.84 -9.63 8.03
N PHE A 41 4.89 -9.33 7.29
CA PHE A 41 6.26 -9.33 7.76
C PHE A 41 6.81 -7.90 7.74
N LEU A 42 7.47 -7.50 8.83
CA LEU A 42 8.17 -6.23 8.93
C LEU A 42 9.61 -6.46 9.37
N TYR A 43 10.52 -5.74 8.73
CA TYR A 43 11.91 -5.62 9.14
C TYR A 43 12.27 -4.15 9.27
N SER A 44 12.96 -3.78 10.35
CA SER A 44 13.45 -2.42 10.59
C SER A 44 14.88 -2.46 11.10
N LYS A 45 15.73 -1.51 10.69
CA LYS A 45 17.11 -1.44 11.16
C LYS A 45 17.60 0.00 11.21
N SER A 46 17.81 0.51 12.41
CA SER A 46 18.55 1.76 12.58
C SER A 46 20.05 1.49 12.38
N LEU A 47 20.70 2.17 11.42
CA LEU A 47 22.12 2.08 11.10
C LEU A 47 22.81 3.41 11.44
N ASN A 48 22.72 3.82 12.71
CA ASN A 48 23.21 5.12 13.16
C ASN A 48 24.73 5.30 12.96
N ASP A 49 25.50 4.21 12.96
CA ASP A 49 26.97 4.24 12.78
C ASP A 49 27.41 4.80 11.40
N TRP A 50 26.50 4.77 10.41
CA TRP A 50 26.75 5.22 9.03
C TRP A 50 25.90 6.46 8.68
N GLY A 51 25.20 7.04 9.67
CA GLY A 51 24.24 8.13 9.45
C GLY A 51 22.96 7.70 8.70
N THR A 52 22.78 6.40 8.42
CA THR A 52 21.62 5.86 7.70
C THR A 52 20.54 5.39 8.67
N GLU A 53 19.32 5.88 8.56
CA GLU A 53 18.15 5.33 9.23
C GLU A 53 17.32 4.51 8.21
N PHE A 54 17.55 3.19 8.16
CA PHE A 54 16.67 2.30 7.40
C PHE A 54 15.42 2.01 8.25
N ARG A 55 14.32 2.72 7.97
CA ARG A 55 13.14 2.64 8.83
C ARG A 55 12.47 1.30 8.72
N ILE A 56 11.91 0.95 7.57
CA ILE A 56 11.03 -0.23 7.44
C ILE A 56 11.13 -0.82 6.03
N ALA A 57 11.27 -2.15 5.95
CA ALA A 57 10.85 -2.97 4.83
C ALA A 57 9.67 -3.83 5.27
N GLY A 58 8.54 -3.71 4.58
CA GLY A 58 7.31 -4.40 4.89
C GLY A 58 6.77 -5.18 3.71
N TYR A 59 6.28 -6.39 3.99
CA TYR A 59 5.53 -7.17 3.03
C TYR A 59 4.25 -7.68 3.68
N ARG A 60 3.11 -7.46 3.02
CA ARG A 60 1.82 -8.03 3.40
C ARG A 60 1.26 -8.83 2.24
N TYR A 61 0.75 -10.00 2.55
CA TYR A 61 0.00 -10.84 1.62
C TYR A 61 -1.34 -11.22 2.25
N SER A 62 -2.42 -11.09 1.48
CA SER A 62 -3.78 -11.40 1.91
C SER A 62 -4.43 -12.37 0.92
N THR A 63 -5.11 -13.38 1.44
CA THR A 63 -5.88 -14.32 0.60
C THR A 63 -7.08 -13.62 -0.02
N SER A 64 -7.63 -14.17 -1.10
CA SER A 64 -8.75 -13.55 -1.84
C SER A 64 -10.04 -13.44 -1.03
N GLY A 65 -10.17 -14.20 0.06
CA GLY A 65 -11.29 -14.10 0.98
C GLY A 65 -11.06 -13.17 2.18
N TYR A 66 -9.88 -12.55 2.29
CA TYR A 66 -9.58 -11.63 3.39
C TYR A 66 -10.13 -10.23 3.08
N TYR A 67 -10.91 -9.68 4.01
CA TYR A 67 -11.44 -8.32 3.93
C TYR A 67 -11.11 -7.61 5.23
N ASP A 68 -10.31 -6.53 5.13
CA ASP A 68 -10.18 -5.61 6.25
C ASP A 68 -11.46 -4.74 6.36
N PHE A 69 -11.58 -3.99 7.47
CA PHE A 69 -12.77 -3.16 7.67
C PHE A 69 -12.94 -2.10 6.57
N SER A 70 -11.84 -1.53 6.06
CA SER A 70 -11.91 -0.56 4.97
C SER A 70 -12.35 -1.21 3.65
N ASP A 71 -11.95 -2.45 3.41
CA ASP A 71 -12.40 -3.23 2.26
C ASP A 71 -13.90 -3.55 2.36
N ALA A 72 -14.41 -3.91 3.54
CA ALA A 72 -15.84 -4.17 3.75
C ALA A 72 -16.72 -2.91 3.58
N VAL A 73 -16.22 -1.74 4.00
CA VAL A 73 -16.92 -0.47 3.75
C VAL A 73 -16.88 -0.12 2.27
N ALA A 74 -15.71 -0.22 1.62
CA ALA A 74 -15.57 0.05 0.19
C ALA A 74 -16.37 -0.93 -0.68
N GLU A 75 -16.47 -2.19 -0.27
CA GLU A 75 -17.30 -3.21 -0.91
C GLU A 75 -18.77 -2.80 -0.90
N ARG A 76 -19.28 -2.35 0.25
CA ARG A 76 -20.65 -1.86 0.37
C ARG A 76 -20.91 -0.60 -0.45
N GLU A 77 -19.95 0.33 -0.49
CA GLU A 77 -20.08 1.56 -1.29
C GLU A 77 -20.06 1.29 -2.80
N ARG A 78 -19.31 0.29 -3.26
CA ARG A 78 -19.14 0.00 -4.71
C ARG A 78 -20.15 -1.02 -5.25
N TYR A 79 -20.96 -1.62 -4.40
CA TYR A 79 -22.01 -2.55 -4.80
C TYR A 79 -23.23 -1.78 -5.31
N GLU A 80 -23.52 -1.90 -6.61
CA GLU A 80 -24.65 -1.24 -7.26
C GLU A 80 -25.31 -2.21 -8.25
N ASN A 81 -26.65 -2.32 -8.19
CA ASN A 81 -27.46 -3.13 -9.12
C ASN A 81 -26.97 -4.59 -9.32
N GLY A 82 -26.45 -5.22 -8.27
CA GLY A 82 -26.00 -6.62 -8.30
C GLY A 82 -24.53 -6.82 -8.70
N TYR A 83 -23.80 -5.74 -9.00
CA TYR A 83 -22.39 -5.81 -9.42
C TYR A 83 -21.51 -4.83 -8.64
N TYR A 84 -20.21 -5.12 -8.59
CA TYR A 84 -19.21 -4.19 -8.07
C TYR A 84 -18.63 -3.36 -9.20
N ARG A 85 -18.80 -2.04 -9.09
CA ARG A 85 -18.19 -1.09 -10.03
C ARG A 85 -16.69 -0.99 -9.74
N ASN A 86 -15.86 -1.34 -10.72
CA ASN A 86 -14.42 -1.18 -10.67
C ASN A 86 -13.96 -0.23 -11.77
N ASP A 87 -13.16 0.73 -11.38
CA ASP A 87 -12.64 1.72 -12.30
C ASP A 87 -11.18 1.41 -12.62
N TYR A 88 -10.82 1.50 -13.90
CA TYR A 88 -9.45 1.39 -14.36
C TYR A 88 -9.10 2.55 -15.29
N TYR A 89 -7.82 2.89 -15.32
CA TYR A 89 -7.28 3.83 -16.28
C TYR A 89 -6.88 3.07 -17.54
N ASP A 90 -7.57 3.34 -18.65
CA ASP A 90 -7.20 2.79 -19.95
C ASP A 90 -6.11 3.67 -20.57
N GLN A 91 -4.87 3.15 -20.63
CA GLN A 91 -3.72 3.88 -21.19
C GLN A 91 -3.63 3.76 -22.71
N ASN A 92 -4.48 2.95 -23.35
CA ASN A 92 -4.42 2.69 -24.79
C ASN A 92 -5.43 3.51 -25.60
N ASP A 93 -6.31 4.27 -24.96
CA ASP A 93 -7.26 5.15 -25.66
C ASP A 93 -6.52 6.38 -26.20
N ARG A 94 -6.24 6.37 -27.50
CA ARG A 94 -5.51 7.44 -28.19
C ARG A 94 -6.49 8.53 -28.63
N ASN A 95 -6.47 9.66 -27.91
CA ASN A 95 -7.01 10.96 -28.32
C ASN A 95 -8.53 11.02 -28.63
N LEU A 96 -9.31 11.54 -27.67
CA LEU A 96 -10.68 12.02 -27.93
C LEU A 96 -10.73 13.51 -28.33
N GLY A 97 -9.59 14.14 -28.62
CA GLY A 97 -9.49 15.54 -29.06
C GLY A 97 -9.63 16.57 -27.93
N VAL A 98 -9.52 16.14 -26.68
CA VAL A 98 -9.58 16.99 -25.47
C VAL A 98 -8.21 17.06 -24.79
N PRO A 99 -7.85 18.18 -24.11
CA PRO A 99 -6.56 18.32 -23.44
C PRO A 99 -6.31 17.25 -22.37
N ASP A 100 -5.05 16.84 -22.20
CA ASP A 100 -4.63 15.74 -21.30
C ASP A 100 -5.03 15.94 -19.83
N TRP A 101 -5.16 17.20 -19.38
CA TRP A 101 -5.63 17.56 -18.03
C TRP A 101 -7.17 17.56 -17.90
N ALA A 102 -7.90 17.51 -19.01
CA ALA A 102 -9.36 17.50 -19.08
C ALA A 102 -9.94 16.11 -19.40
N GLU A 103 -9.11 15.14 -19.81
CA GLU A 103 -9.54 13.76 -20.09
C GLU A 103 -9.70 12.95 -18.79
N SER A 104 -10.94 12.68 -18.39
CA SER A 104 -11.22 11.61 -17.43
C SER A 104 -11.12 10.25 -18.13
N ARG A 105 -9.92 9.66 -18.18
CA ARG A 105 -9.63 8.31 -18.75
C ARG A 105 -10.11 7.14 -17.88
N ARG A 106 -11.04 7.41 -16.97
CA ARG A 106 -11.50 6.46 -15.96
C ARG A 106 -12.68 5.67 -16.52
N ARG A 107 -12.43 4.43 -16.93
CA ARG A 107 -13.45 3.53 -17.47
C ARG A 107 -13.91 2.58 -16.37
N SER A 108 -15.22 2.34 -16.29
CA SER A 108 -15.82 1.47 -15.29
C SER A 108 -16.18 0.13 -15.93
N TYR A 109 -15.82 -0.98 -15.28
CA TYR A 109 -16.38 -2.30 -15.56
C TYR A 109 -17.09 -2.83 -14.31
N TYR A 110 -18.03 -3.74 -14.55
CA TYR A 110 -18.82 -4.37 -13.51
C TYR A 110 -18.36 -5.82 -13.36
N THR A 111 -18.04 -6.22 -12.14
CA THR A 111 -17.66 -7.59 -11.81
C THR A 111 -18.58 -8.12 -10.71
N SER A 112 -18.81 -9.42 -10.69
CA SER A 112 -19.57 -10.10 -9.64
C SER A 112 -18.79 -10.25 -8.33
N ARG A 113 -17.51 -9.90 -8.31
CA ARG A 113 -16.62 -10.00 -7.14
C ARG A 113 -15.90 -8.68 -6.87
N PHE A 114 -15.81 -8.28 -5.61
CA PHE A 114 -15.05 -7.12 -5.18
C PHE A 114 -13.53 -7.38 -5.27
N ASN A 115 -12.78 -6.37 -5.67
CA ASN A 115 -11.33 -6.45 -5.82
C ASN A 115 -10.63 -6.05 -4.51
N ASN A 116 -10.50 -7.00 -3.58
CA ASN A 116 -9.81 -6.78 -2.32
C ASN A 116 -8.28 -6.76 -2.48
N LYS A 117 -7.60 -6.16 -1.50
CA LYS A 117 -6.13 -6.03 -1.49
C LYS A 117 -5.47 -7.41 -1.45
N ARG A 118 -4.48 -7.63 -2.32
CA ARG A 118 -3.75 -8.90 -2.44
C ARG A 118 -2.38 -8.85 -1.79
N GLN A 119 -1.50 -8.00 -2.30
CA GLN A 119 -0.14 -7.89 -1.79
C GLN A 119 0.25 -6.43 -1.67
N ARG A 120 1.08 -6.11 -0.67
CA ARG A 120 1.64 -4.78 -0.48
C ARG A 120 3.09 -4.90 -0.07
N VAL A 121 3.98 -4.28 -0.84
CA VAL A 121 5.39 -4.08 -0.50
C VAL A 121 5.58 -2.62 -0.10
N GLU A 122 6.30 -2.38 0.99
CA GLU A 122 6.64 -1.04 1.48
C GLU A 122 8.13 -0.97 1.81
N LEU A 123 8.82 0.03 1.29
CA LEU A 123 10.23 0.29 1.56
C LEU A 123 10.41 1.75 1.95
N SER A 124 11.10 2.01 3.05
CA SER A 124 11.40 3.36 3.52
C SER A 124 12.86 3.46 3.97
N VAL A 125 13.59 4.36 3.33
CA VAL A 125 15.01 4.63 3.59
C VAL A 125 15.19 6.11 3.88
N ASN A 126 15.92 6.42 4.94
CA ASN A 126 16.36 7.78 5.26
C ASN A 126 17.87 7.77 5.48
N GLN A 127 18.61 8.60 4.76
CA GLN A 127 20.07 8.67 4.79
C GLN A 127 20.49 10.09 5.18
N ARG A 128 21.22 10.23 6.29
CA ARG A 128 22.01 11.44 6.55
C ARG A 128 23.32 11.32 5.79
N ILE A 129 23.67 12.32 4.99
CA ILE A 129 24.83 12.25 4.09
C ILE A 129 26.00 13.04 4.70
N ALA A 130 25.88 14.36 4.81
CA ALA A 130 26.90 15.22 5.39
C ALA A 130 26.30 16.54 5.91
N GLY A 131 26.81 17.03 7.04
CA GLY A 131 26.28 18.21 7.72
C GLY A 131 24.80 18.04 8.09
N ASN A 132 23.98 19.04 7.80
CA ASN A 132 22.54 19.03 8.06
C ASN A 132 21.72 18.56 6.85
N SER A 133 22.28 17.64 6.05
CA SER A 133 21.64 17.14 4.81
C SER A 133 21.09 15.72 4.99
N THR A 134 19.85 15.53 4.56
CA THR A 134 19.10 14.28 4.65
C THR A 134 18.44 13.96 3.32
N LEU A 135 18.54 12.71 2.90
CA LEU A 135 17.87 12.15 1.74
C LEU A 135 16.89 11.10 2.22
N TYR A 136 15.67 11.07 1.70
CA TYR A 136 14.73 9.99 1.99
C TYR A 136 14.10 9.46 0.71
N ALA A 137 13.71 8.19 0.76
CA ALA A 137 12.98 7.51 -0.29
C ALA A 137 11.93 6.59 0.35
N ASN A 138 10.69 6.70 -0.10
CA ASN A 138 9.58 5.85 0.27
C ASN A 138 8.99 5.24 -1.01
N LEU A 139 8.87 3.92 -1.04
CA LEU A 139 8.32 3.16 -2.16
C LEU A 139 7.21 2.26 -1.62
N SER A 140 6.07 2.23 -2.29
CA SER A 140 5.02 1.25 -2.02
C SER A 140 4.42 0.73 -3.31
N ASN A 141 4.15 -0.58 -3.37
CA ASN A 141 3.41 -1.21 -4.45
C ASN A 141 2.33 -2.11 -3.86
N GLN A 142 1.07 -1.86 -4.21
CA GLN A 142 -0.10 -2.62 -3.78
C GLN A 142 -0.85 -3.19 -4.98
N SER A 143 -1.10 -4.51 -4.97
CA SER A 143 -1.95 -5.18 -5.96
C SER A 143 -3.26 -5.67 -5.35
N TYR A 144 -4.20 -6.02 -6.22
CA TYR A 144 -5.55 -6.43 -5.86
C TYR A 144 -5.92 -7.77 -6.50
N TRP A 145 -6.84 -8.50 -5.90
CA TRP A 145 -7.47 -9.66 -6.54
C TRP A 145 -8.49 -9.18 -7.59
N GLY A 146 -8.68 -9.97 -8.66
CA GLY A 146 -9.69 -9.67 -9.69
C GLY A 146 -9.28 -8.61 -10.72
N GLY A 147 -8.08 -8.01 -10.61
CA GLY A 147 -7.56 -7.06 -11.58
C GLY A 147 -6.04 -7.14 -11.76
N SER A 148 -5.54 -6.59 -12.87
CA SER A 148 -4.11 -6.41 -13.14
C SER A 148 -3.56 -5.05 -12.68
N GLY A 149 -4.43 -4.17 -12.16
CA GLY A 149 -4.06 -2.85 -11.67
C GLY A 149 -3.24 -2.92 -10.38
N GLU A 150 -2.23 -2.07 -10.30
CA GLU A 150 -1.37 -1.90 -9.13
C GLU A 150 -1.30 -0.42 -8.74
N ASP A 151 -1.40 -0.14 -7.45
CA ASP A 151 -1.15 1.19 -6.89
C ASP A 151 0.33 1.28 -6.51
N ARG A 152 1.06 2.10 -7.26
CA ARG A 152 2.48 2.33 -7.06
C ARG A 152 2.70 3.78 -6.61
N THR A 153 3.39 3.95 -5.50
CA THR A 153 3.78 5.26 -4.97
C THR A 153 5.28 5.28 -4.78
N VAL A 154 5.91 6.31 -5.34
CA VAL A 154 7.33 6.58 -5.19
C VAL A 154 7.46 8.01 -4.72
N GLN A 155 8.11 8.21 -3.59
CA GLN A 155 8.42 9.51 -3.05
C GLN A 155 9.89 9.55 -2.70
N THR A 156 10.58 10.57 -3.18
CA THR A 156 11.96 10.85 -2.82
C THR A 156 12.06 12.30 -2.43
N GLY A 157 12.93 12.63 -1.49
CA GLY A 157 13.19 14.01 -1.18
C GLY A 157 14.54 14.20 -0.54
N PHE A 158 15.05 15.42 -0.68
CA PHE A 158 16.32 15.86 -0.14
C PHE A 158 16.09 17.14 0.64
N ASN A 159 16.61 17.20 1.86
CA ASN A 159 16.59 18.40 2.67
C ASN A 159 18.01 18.71 3.11
N SER A 160 18.42 19.96 3.01
CA SER A 160 19.72 20.44 3.47
C SER A 160 19.57 21.83 4.06
N SER A 161 20.25 22.09 5.18
CA SER A 161 20.30 23.43 5.75
C SER A 161 21.73 23.95 5.80
N TYR A 162 21.90 25.21 5.43
CA TYR A 162 23.15 25.95 5.61
C TYR A 162 22.86 27.23 6.41
N LYS A 163 23.47 27.34 7.60
CA LYS A 163 23.18 28.40 8.58
C LYS A 163 21.67 28.45 8.91
N ASN A 164 21.01 29.58 8.66
CA ASN A 164 19.59 29.79 8.98
C ASN A 164 18.67 29.55 7.77
N ILE A 165 19.19 29.00 6.66
CA ILE A 165 18.39 28.75 5.46
C ILE A 165 18.30 27.24 5.23
N SER A 166 17.06 26.75 5.14
CA SER A 166 16.73 25.37 4.80
C SER A 166 16.26 25.31 3.35
N TYR A 167 16.79 24.35 2.60
CA TYR A 167 16.43 24.05 1.22
C TYR A 167 15.97 22.59 1.15
N GLY A 168 14.88 22.33 0.45
CA GLY A 168 14.38 20.97 0.26
C GLY A 168 13.67 20.79 -1.07
N VAL A 169 13.73 19.58 -1.60
CA VAL A 169 13.04 19.12 -2.81
C VAL A 169 12.38 17.78 -2.50
#